data_AF-A0A7M7JDI8-F1
#
_entry.id   AF-A0A7M7JDI8-F1
#
_cell.length_a   1.000
_cell.length_b   1.000
_cell.length_c   1.000
_cell.angle_alpha   90.00
_cell.angle_beta   90.00
_cell.angle_gamma   90.00
#
_symmetry.space_group_name_H-M   'P 1'
#
loop_
_entity.id
_entity.type
_entity.pdbx_description
1 polymer ?
#
loop_
_entity_poly.entity_id
_entity_poly.type
_entity_poly.pdbx_seq_one_letter_code
_entity_poly.pdbx_strand_id
1 'polypeptide(L)'
;MHSLIQRFAVPTCELGLITARSIHTTSAVFAGARFRESKGQPRHVNMTREFADAPDWSYLDGRPAPLGSGQRKRYLQQVEYNQAIQRMIHEVDTAKTAEAERIQKIAETKQQIIANKLRPKGKDLFSENNKYASQARKRPSLSRRVENN
;
A
#
# COMPACT_ATOMS: atom_id res chain seq x y z
N MET A 1 49.72 -70.88 23.35
CA MET A 1 48.65 -71.89 23.19
C MET A 1 47.45 -71.42 23.99
N HIS A 2 46.32 -71.20 23.30
CA HIS A 2 44.98 -70.90 23.82
C HIS A 2 44.66 -69.44 24.19
N SER A 3 44.21 -68.75 23.13
CA SER A 3 43.22 -67.67 23.11
C SER A 3 41.97 -67.98 23.95
N LEU A 4 41.49 -67.03 24.75
CA LEU A 4 40.09 -67.00 25.19
C LEU A 4 39.55 -65.58 25.08
N ILE A 5 38.99 -65.31 23.91
CA ILE A 5 38.13 -64.17 23.61
C ILE A 5 36.73 -64.48 24.16
N GLN A 6 36.31 -63.67 25.13
CA GLN A 6 35.04 -62.94 25.18
C GLN A 6 33.73 -63.73 24.93
N ARG A 7 32.90 -63.81 25.99
CA ARG A 7 31.43 -63.88 25.85
C ARG A 7 30.78 -63.03 26.93
N PHE A 8 30.59 -61.75 26.64
CA PHE A 8 29.51 -60.99 27.28
C PHE A 8 28.25 -61.21 26.44
N ALA A 9 27.26 -61.85 27.06
CA ALA A 9 25.94 -62.02 26.50
C ALA A 9 25.28 -60.63 26.35
N VAL A 10 25.03 -60.22 25.10
CA VAL A 10 24.16 -59.08 24.83
C VAL A 10 22.73 -59.61 24.87
N PRO A 11 21.82 -59.04 25.67
CA PRO A 11 20.42 -59.44 25.64
C PRO A 11 19.85 -59.11 24.26
N THR A 12 19.37 -60.13 23.56
CA THR A 12 18.52 -59.98 22.38
C THR A 12 17.26 -59.25 22.85
N CYS A 13 17.18 -57.95 22.59
CA CYS A 13 15.91 -57.25 22.60
C CYS A 13 15.07 -57.87 21.47
N GLU A 14 14.08 -58.68 21.84
CA GLU A 14 13.01 -59.06 20.94
C GLU A 14 12.39 -57.76 20.40
N LEU A 15 12.68 -57.44 19.15
CA LEU A 15 11.99 -56.41 18.41
C LEU A 15 10.58 -56.94 18.14
N GLY A 16 9.72 -56.82 19.15
CA GLY A 16 8.29 -56.80 18.94
C GLY A 16 8.03 -55.71 17.91
N LEU A 17 7.60 -56.12 16.72
CA LEU A 17 7.08 -55.24 15.68
C LEU A 17 5.83 -54.55 16.23
N ILE A 18 6.03 -53.49 17.01
CA ILE A 18 5.00 -52.51 17.29
C ILE A 18 4.78 -51.82 15.96
N THR A 19 3.79 -52.31 15.21
CA THR A 19 3.25 -51.63 14.05
C THR A 19 2.51 -50.41 14.57
N ALA A 20 3.24 -49.39 15.00
CA ALA A 20 2.69 -48.10 15.32
C ALA A 20 2.18 -47.52 14.00
N ARG A 21 0.86 -47.53 13.81
CA ARG A 21 0.22 -46.81 12.70
C ARG A 21 0.76 -45.38 12.72
N SER A 22 1.42 -44.98 11.63
CA SER A 22 2.01 -43.66 11.47
C SER A 22 0.91 -42.60 11.55
N ILE A 23 0.74 -41.98 12.73
CA ILE A 23 -0.12 -40.81 12.87
C ILE A 23 0.65 -39.66 12.22
N HIS A 24 0.24 -39.27 11.02
CA HIS A 24 0.80 -38.12 10.33
C HIS A 24 0.57 -36.84 11.17
N THR A 25 1.65 -36.20 11.60
CA THR A 25 1.64 -34.94 12.38
C THR A 25 1.63 -33.69 11.49
N THR A 26 1.59 -33.86 10.17
CA THR A 26 1.48 -32.74 9.22
C THR A 26 0.19 -31.96 9.47
N SER A 27 0.29 -30.63 9.62
CA SER A 27 -0.87 -29.74 9.79
C SER A 27 -1.93 -30.05 8.73
N ALA A 28 -3.20 -30.12 9.11
CA ALA A 28 -4.30 -30.28 8.16
C ALA A 28 -4.24 -29.14 7.13
N VAL A 29 -3.73 -29.43 5.93
CA VAL A 29 -3.79 -28.51 4.80
C VAL A 29 -5.22 -28.59 4.28
N PHE A 30 -6.00 -27.53 4.47
CA PHE A 30 -7.33 -27.41 3.89
C PHE A 30 -7.22 -27.56 2.37
N ALA A 31 -7.70 -28.69 1.84
CA ALA A 31 -7.68 -28.97 0.42
C ALA A 31 -8.37 -27.83 -0.35
N GLY A 32 -7.71 -27.31 -1.39
CA GLY A 32 -8.26 -26.24 -2.23
C GLY A 32 -8.09 -24.81 -1.69
N ALA A 33 -7.54 -24.59 -0.48
CA ALA A 33 -7.36 -23.25 0.07
C ALA A 33 -6.57 -22.30 -0.84
N ARG A 34 -5.43 -22.77 -1.38
CA ARG A 34 -4.59 -21.97 -2.30
C ARG A 34 -5.29 -21.66 -3.63
N PHE A 35 -6.13 -22.58 -4.10
CA PHE A 35 -6.93 -22.37 -5.31
C PHE A 35 -8.03 -21.32 -5.08
N ARG A 36 -8.64 -21.30 -3.88
CA ARG A 36 -9.61 -20.25 -3.52
C ARG A 36 -8.95 -18.88 -3.44
N GLU A 37 -7.80 -18.80 -2.76
CA GLU A 37 -7.00 -17.57 -2.68
C GLU A 37 -6.61 -17.06 -4.08
N SER A 38 -6.20 -17.96 -5.00
CA SER A 38 -5.87 -17.57 -6.39
C SER A 38 -7.08 -17.11 -7.20
N LYS A 39 -8.30 -17.44 -6.77
CA LYS A 39 -9.57 -16.95 -7.33
C LYS A 39 -10.13 -15.74 -6.58
N GLY A 40 -9.39 -15.18 -5.62
CA GLY A 40 -9.84 -14.04 -4.81
C GLY A 40 -10.94 -14.38 -3.79
N GLN A 41 -11.14 -15.67 -3.49
CA GLN A 41 -12.08 -16.13 -2.49
C GLN A 41 -11.42 -16.27 -1.12
N PRO A 42 -12.19 -16.24 -0.02
CA PRO A 42 -11.65 -16.51 1.31
C PRO A 42 -11.04 -17.91 1.40
N ARG A 43 -9.98 -18.03 2.19
CA ARG A 43 -9.27 -19.30 2.43
C ARG A 43 -10.20 -20.41 2.94
N HIS A 44 -11.16 -20.04 3.79
CA HIS A 44 -12.17 -20.94 4.32
C HIS A 44 -13.55 -20.62 3.74
N VAL A 45 -14.33 -21.66 3.43
CA VAL A 45 -15.70 -21.50 2.91
C VAL A 45 -16.56 -20.72 3.89
N ASN A 46 -16.40 -20.97 5.19
CA ASN A 46 -17.17 -20.31 6.26
C ASN A 46 -16.96 -18.80 6.38
N MET A 47 -15.92 -18.26 5.73
CA MET A 47 -15.65 -16.83 5.68
C MET A 47 -16.25 -16.17 4.43
N THR A 48 -16.82 -16.96 3.52
CA THR A 48 -17.53 -16.44 2.34
C THR A 48 -18.81 -15.76 2.80
N ARG A 49 -19.08 -14.57 2.28
CA ARG A 49 -20.28 -13.78 2.60
C ARG A 49 -21.58 -14.58 2.44
N GLU A 50 -21.68 -15.37 1.37
CA GLU A 50 -22.85 -16.23 1.10
C GLU A 50 -23.10 -17.24 2.23
N PHE A 51 -22.06 -17.82 2.80
CA PHE A 51 -22.21 -18.79 3.88
C PHE A 51 -22.34 -18.11 5.25
N ALA A 52 -21.58 -17.04 5.48
CA ALA A 52 -21.52 -16.39 6.79
C ALA A 52 -22.71 -15.47 7.08
N ASP A 53 -23.14 -14.71 6.07
CA ASP A 53 -24.07 -13.59 6.23
C ASP A 53 -25.46 -13.88 5.67
N ALA A 54 -25.65 -14.96 4.91
CA ALA A 54 -27.00 -15.42 4.57
C ALA A 54 -27.74 -15.94 5.81
N PRO A 55 -29.07 -15.76 5.88
CA PRO A 55 -29.87 -16.34 6.94
C PRO A 55 -30.12 -17.83 6.68
N ASP A 56 -29.95 -18.66 7.71
CA ASP A 56 -30.18 -20.12 7.62
C ASP A 56 -31.67 -20.48 7.47
N TRP A 57 -32.58 -19.57 7.81
CA TRP A 57 -34.02 -19.77 7.77
C TRP A 57 -34.74 -18.44 7.50
N SER A 58 -36.03 -18.51 7.18
CA SER A 58 -36.92 -17.33 7.05
C SER A 58 -38.31 -17.69 7.55
N TYR A 59 -39.14 -16.69 7.85
CA TYR A 59 -40.54 -16.93 8.24
C TYR A 59 -41.35 -17.36 7.01
N LEU A 60 -42.37 -18.20 7.21
CA LEU A 60 -43.27 -18.63 6.14
C LEU A 60 -43.95 -17.44 5.45
N ASP A 61 -44.24 -16.39 6.21
CA ASP A 61 -44.81 -15.12 5.72
C ASP A 61 -43.86 -14.33 4.81
N GLY A 62 -42.61 -14.80 4.63
CA GLY A 62 -41.57 -14.11 3.86
C GLY A 62 -40.85 -13.00 4.63
N ARG A 63 -41.10 -12.85 5.94
CA ARG A 63 -40.34 -11.90 6.77
C ARG A 63 -38.89 -12.36 6.88
N PRO A 64 -37.91 -11.44 6.85
CA PRO A 64 -36.51 -11.81 7.01
C PRO A 64 -36.24 -12.32 8.42
N ALA A 65 -35.30 -13.24 8.55
CA ALA A 65 -34.83 -13.67 9.86
C ALA A 65 -34.11 -12.52 10.58
N PRO A 66 -34.26 -12.41 11.91
CA PRO A 66 -33.48 -11.45 12.68
C PRO A 66 -31.98 -11.77 12.61
N LEU A 67 -31.13 -10.75 12.71
CA LEU A 67 -29.68 -10.95 12.66
C LEU A 67 -29.17 -11.78 13.83
N GLY A 68 -28.36 -12.79 13.53
CA GLY A 68 -27.60 -13.53 14.54
C GLY A 68 -26.56 -12.66 15.24
N SER A 69 -26.17 -13.03 16.47
CA SER A 69 -25.16 -12.31 17.25
C SER A 69 -23.81 -12.22 16.53
N GLY A 70 -23.37 -13.30 15.89
CA GLY A 70 -22.14 -13.35 15.09
C GLY A 70 -22.19 -12.45 13.85
N GLN A 71 -23.30 -12.47 13.11
CA GLN A 71 -23.54 -11.59 11.96
C GLN A 71 -23.50 -10.12 12.40
N ARG A 72 -24.19 -9.79 13.50
CA ARG A 72 -24.18 -8.45 14.08
C ARG A 72 -22.78 -7.98 14.46
N LYS A 73 -22.00 -8.83 15.12
CA LYS A 73 -20.62 -8.51 15.52
C LYS A 73 -19.75 -8.21 14.29
N ARG A 74 -19.81 -9.04 13.25
CA ARG A 74 -19.07 -8.81 12.01
C ARG A 74 -19.50 -7.52 11.32
N TYR A 75 -20.80 -7.24 11.27
CA TYR A 75 -21.32 -6.01 10.70
C TYR A 75 -20.76 -4.77 11.42
N LEU A 76 -20.82 -4.73 12.75
CA LEU A 76 -20.29 -3.61 13.53
C LEU A 76 -18.79 -3.44 13.33
N GLN A 77 -18.03 -4.53 13.31
CA GLN A 77 -16.61 -4.51 13.02
C GLN A 77 -16.30 -3.92 11.62
N GLN A 78 -17.10 -4.25 10.60
CA GLN A 78 -16.96 -3.64 9.27
C GLN A 78 -17.29 -2.15 9.29
N VAL A 79 -18.27 -1.71 10.07
CA VAL A 79 -18.57 -0.28 10.26
C VAL A 79 -17.38 0.44 10.89
N GLU A 80 -16.78 -0.13 11.94
CA GLU A 80 -15.58 0.43 12.58
C GLU A 80 -14.40 0.56 11.60
N TYR A 81 -14.16 -0.47 10.79
CA TYR A 81 -13.13 -0.43 9.75
C TYR A 81 -13.39 0.65 8.71
N ASN A 82 -14.62 0.77 8.22
CA ASN A 82 -14.98 1.79 7.25
C ASN A 82 -14.77 3.21 7.82
N GLN A 83 -15.16 3.44 9.07
CA GLN A 83 -14.93 4.73 9.73
C GLN A 83 -13.44 5.03 9.88
N ALA A 84 -12.62 4.04 10.24
CA ALA A 84 -11.18 4.21 10.36
C ALA A 84 -10.54 4.53 9.00
N ILE A 85 -10.90 3.79 7.95
CA ILE A 85 -10.40 4.01 6.59
C ILE A 85 -10.75 5.42 6.11
N GLN A 86 -12.00 5.84 6.30
CA GLN A 86 -12.44 7.17 5.89
C GLN A 86 -11.67 8.28 6.61
N ARG A 87 -11.46 8.15 7.93
CA ARG A 87 -10.65 9.11 8.70
C ARG A 87 -9.22 9.21 8.17
N MET A 88 -8.56 8.07 7.98
CA MET A 88 -7.18 8.03 7.50
C MET A 88 -7.02 8.63 6.10
N ILE A 89 -7.95 8.35 5.18
CA ILE A 89 -7.94 8.94 3.84
C ILE A 89 -8.07 10.47 3.93
N HIS A 90 -9.03 10.94 4.73
CA HIS A 90 -9.24 12.37 4.93
C HIS A 90 -8.01 13.06 5.55
N GLU A 91 -7.37 12.45 6.54
CA GLU A 91 -6.12 12.97 7.15
C GLU A 91 -5.00 13.10 6.12
N VAL A 92 -4.83 12.10 5.25
CA VAL A 92 -3.82 12.15 4.19
C VAL A 92 -4.14 13.25 3.17
N ASP A 93 -5.39 13.38 2.76
CA ASP A 93 -5.78 14.39 1.77
C ASP A 93 -5.66 15.80 2.32
N THR A 94 -6.08 16.03 3.56
CA THR A 94 -5.90 17.33 4.24
C THR A 94 -4.43 17.70 4.42
N ALA A 95 -3.56 16.74 4.73
CA ALA A 95 -2.12 16.99 4.81
C ALA A 95 -1.54 17.40 3.45
N LYS A 96 -1.95 16.75 2.36
CA LYS A 96 -1.52 17.09 1.00
C LYS A 96 -1.98 18.49 0.59
N THR A 97 -3.24 18.85 0.85
CA THR A 97 -3.74 20.18 0.52
C THR A 97 -3.03 21.26 1.32
N ALA A 98 -2.83 21.05 2.62
CA ALA A 98 -2.13 21.99 3.48
C ALA A 98 -0.68 22.24 3.02
N GLU A 99 0.04 21.18 2.60
CA GLU A 99 1.40 21.32 2.08
C GLU A 99 1.42 22.07 0.74
N ALA A 100 0.48 21.78 -0.16
CA ALA A 100 0.37 22.50 -1.43
C ALA A 100 0.11 24.00 -1.21
N GLU A 101 -0.80 24.35 -0.30
CA GLU A 101 -1.06 25.74 0.09
C GLU A 101 0.17 26.40 0.72
N ARG A 102 0.92 25.68 1.57
CA ARG A 102 2.14 26.19 2.20
C ARG A 102 3.19 26.53 1.15
N ILE A 103 3.39 25.66 0.16
CA ILE A 103 4.34 25.90 -0.95
C ILE A 103 3.91 27.13 -1.76
N GLN A 104 2.62 27.25 -2.08
CA GLN A 104 2.08 28.41 -2.80
C GLN A 104 2.31 29.71 -2.02
N LYS A 105 1.96 29.75 -0.72
CA LYS A 105 2.21 30.89 0.16
C LYS A 105 3.68 31.28 0.23
N ILE A 106 4.60 30.30 0.27
CA ILE A 106 6.04 30.56 0.24
C ILE A 106 6.49 31.15 -1.10
N ALA A 107 5.93 30.68 -2.21
CA ALA A 107 6.23 31.25 -3.53
C ALA A 107 5.71 32.68 -3.66
N GLU A 108 4.47 32.94 -3.24
CA GLU A 108 3.85 34.27 -3.24
C GLU A 108 4.61 35.25 -2.35
N THR A 109 4.94 34.87 -1.12
CA THR A 109 5.73 35.72 -0.21
C THR A 109 7.10 36.03 -0.78
N LYS A 110 7.79 35.07 -1.39
CA LYS A 110 9.06 35.31 -2.10
C LYS A 110 8.88 36.31 -3.24
N GLN A 111 7.83 36.17 -4.05
CA GLN A 111 7.52 37.11 -5.14
C GLN A 111 7.24 38.51 -4.60
N GLN A 112 6.45 38.64 -3.54
CA GLN A 112 6.16 39.91 -2.89
C GLN A 112 7.44 40.56 -2.32
N ILE A 113 8.31 39.78 -1.67
CA ILE A 113 9.60 40.28 -1.18
C ILE A 113 10.46 40.77 -2.35
N ILE A 114 10.52 40.04 -3.45
CA ILE A 114 11.27 40.45 -4.66
C ILE A 114 10.68 41.73 -5.26
N ALA A 115 9.36 41.82 -5.37
CA ALA A 115 8.66 43.00 -5.91
C ALA A 115 8.86 44.24 -5.03
N ASN A 116 8.91 44.05 -3.71
CA ASN A 116 9.12 45.14 -2.74
C ASN A 116 10.60 45.51 -2.54
N LYS A 117 11.55 44.79 -3.15
CA LYS A 117 12.97 45.17 -3.06
C LYS A 117 13.19 46.50 -3.77
N LEU A 118 13.95 47.38 -3.11
CA LEU A 118 14.43 48.60 -3.74
C LEU A 118 15.32 48.27 -4.93
N ARG A 119 15.39 49.20 -5.90
CA ARG A 119 16.26 49.07 -7.07
C ARG A 119 17.71 48.81 -6.61
N PRO A 120 18.45 47.94 -7.32
CA PRO A 120 19.86 47.71 -7.02
C PRO A 120 20.64 49.03 -7.15
N LYS A 121 21.78 49.17 -6.47
CA LYS A 121 22.64 50.36 -6.50
C LYS A 121 24.07 50.00 -6.91
N GLY A 122 24.85 50.98 -7.35
CA GLY A 122 26.28 50.82 -7.60
C GLY A 122 26.60 49.94 -8.81
N LYS A 123 27.59 49.05 -8.67
CA LYS A 123 28.17 48.22 -9.76
C LYS A 123 27.12 47.38 -10.51
N ASP A 124 26.10 46.90 -9.80
CA ASP A 124 25.05 46.05 -10.38
C ASP A 124 24.18 46.82 -11.38
N LEU A 125 23.87 48.10 -11.12
CA LEU A 125 23.15 48.96 -12.07
C LEU A 125 23.93 49.18 -13.37
N PHE A 126 25.24 49.40 -13.26
CA PHE A 126 26.09 49.63 -14.43
C PHE A 126 26.22 48.37 -15.29
N SER A 127 26.19 47.19 -14.66
CA SER A 127 26.22 45.90 -15.37
C SER A 127 24.94 45.64 -16.17
N GLU A 128 23.76 45.95 -15.60
CA GLU A 128 22.46 45.85 -16.27
C GLU A 128 22.38 46.77 -17.49
N ASN A 129 22.70 48.06 -17.32
CA ASN A 129 22.67 49.04 -18.41
C ASN A 129 23.57 48.64 -19.59
N ASN A 130 24.72 48.03 -19.32
CA ASN A 130 25.65 47.58 -20.36
C ASN A 130 25.11 46.34 -21.13
N LYS A 131 24.39 45.44 -20.47
CA LYS A 131 23.71 44.29 -21.11
C LYS A 131 22.66 44.76 -22.12
N TYR A 132 21.75 45.67 -21.74
CA TYR A 132 20.74 46.22 -22.67
C TYR A 132 21.39 47.06 -23.79
N ALA A 133 22.44 47.82 -23.49
CA ALA A 133 23.20 48.56 -24.49
C ALA A 133 23.94 47.66 -25.50
N SER A 134 24.30 46.43 -25.13
CA SER A 134 24.90 45.44 -26.04
C SER A 134 23.85 44.72 -26.90
N GLN A 135 22.65 44.47 -26.36
CA GLN A 135 21.53 43.87 -27.09
C GLN A 135 20.96 44.84 -28.15
N ALA A 136 20.86 46.13 -27.84
CA ALA A 136 20.42 47.17 -28.80
C ALA A 136 21.40 47.38 -29.98
N ARG A 137 22.68 47.04 -29.82
CA ARG A 137 23.69 47.10 -30.90
C ARG A 137 23.59 45.93 -31.88
N LYS A 138 22.99 44.81 -31.47
CA LYS A 138 22.63 43.71 -32.38
C LYS A 138 21.33 44.06 -33.12
N ARG A 139 21.34 45.12 -33.93
CA ARG A 139 20.29 45.32 -34.94
C ARG A 139 20.38 44.13 -35.92
N PRO A 140 19.29 43.39 -36.20
CA PRO A 140 19.30 42.53 -37.38
C PRO A 140 19.60 43.45 -38.56
N SER A 141 20.61 43.13 -39.37
CA SER A 141 20.78 43.83 -40.64
C SER A 141 19.46 43.71 -41.38
N LEU A 142 18.84 44.84 -41.71
CA LEU A 142 17.70 44.88 -42.62
C LEU A 142 18.21 44.26 -43.92
N SER A 143 17.92 42.98 -44.17
CA SER A 143 18.11 42.41 -45.49
C SER A 143 17.23 43.23 -46.42
N ARG A 144 17.87 43.90 -47.38
CA ARG A 144 17.23 44.71 -48.41
C ARG A 144 16.15 43.82 -49.05
N ARG A 145 14.87 44.12 -48.83
CA ARG A 145 13.76 43.47 -49.52
C ARG A 145 13.94 43.77 -51.00
N VAL A 146 14.45 42.81 -51.77
CA VAL A 146 14.48 42.89 -53.22
C VAL A 146 13.05 42.60 -53.67
N GLU A 147 12.32 43.63 -54.07
CA GLU A 147 11.04 43.47 -54.74
C GLU A 147 11.32 43.04 -56.17
N ASN A 148 10.88 41.83 -56.54
CA ASN A 148 10.96 41.32 -57.90
C ASN A 148 9.62 41.61 -58.60
N ASN A 149 9.70 42.35 -59.70
CA ASN A 149 8.63 42.49 -60.72
C ASN A 149 8.41 41.16 -61.45
#